data_AF-A0A7C1A2J9-F1
#
_entry.id   AF-A0A7C1A2J9-F1
#
_cell.length_a   1.000
_cell.length_b   1.000
_cell.length_c   1.000
_cell.angle_alpha   90.00
_cell.angle_beta   90.00
_cell.angle_gamma   90.00
#
_symmetry.space_group_name_H-M   'P 1'
#
loop_
_entity.id
_entity.type
_entity.pdbx_description
1 polymer ?
#
loop_
_entity_poly.entity_id
_entity_poly.type
_entity_poly.pdbx_seq_one_letter_code
_entity_poly.pdbx_strand_id
1 'polypeptide(L)'
;MDMSGALVANIFVLGLSRKCGKTLVASALVKGLLDNNVKVGFIKPLSLVDTYLDLAAISRSADLGFPVSMEAVQLSEVDPSLDYDVVNPLVLVSAPPRLETFLEARTPSTYFAYLDDPFKRIFFVKASFPQSIKMRLGYLYEWLLSRRLVYVDDEILRKISRNVDKVIKIGAHIDVESFLREIISKAVWEAYERLSERRRVLIVEGVFDRA
;
A
#
# COMPACT_ATOMS: atom_id res chain seq x y z
N MET A 1 30.16 -22.62 0.29
CA MET A 1 30.05 -22.13 1.67
C MET A 1 28.58 -22.19 2.03
N ASP A 2 28.30 -23.01 3.03
CA ASP A 2 26.97 -23.39 3.50
C ASP A 2 26.27 -22.17 4.13
N MET A 3 25.14 -21.73 3.57
CA MET A 3 24.26 -20.73 4.20
C MET A 3 23.14 -21.47 4.92
N SER A 4 23.49 -22.26 5.93
CA SER A 4 22.54 -22.77 6.90
C SER A 4 22.01 -21.59 7.74
N GLY A 5 20.80 -21.14 7.43
CA GLY A 5 19.91 -20.38 8.33
C GLY A 5 20.50 -19.15 9.03
N ALA A 6 20.94 -18.13 8.29
CA ALA A 6 21.22 -16.84 8.90
C ALA A 6 19.92 -16.27 9.52
N LEU A 7 19.85 -16.21 10.86
CA LEU A 7 18.76 -15.57 11.58
C LEU A 7 18.65 -14.11 11.11
N VAL A 8 17.51 -13.76 10.52
CA VAL A 8 17.17 -12.39 10.14
C VAL A 8 16.58 -11.71 11.37
N ALA A 9 17.20 -10.64 11.84
CA ALA A 9 16.65 -9.84 12.94
C ALA A 9 15.50 -8.97 12.43
N ASN A 10 14.33 -9.07 13.06
CA ASN A 10 13.15 -8.28 12.71
C ASN A 10 12.95 -7.14 13.71
N ILE A 11 12.89 -5.91 13.23
CA ILE A 11 12.59 -4.71 14.01
C ILE A 11 11.24 -4.18 13.58
N PHE A 12 10.25 -4.22 14.48
CA PHE A 12 8.92 -3.69 14.23
C PHE A 12 8.83 -2.24 14.70
N VAL A 13 8.53 -1.32 13.79
CA VAL A 13 8.29 0.10 14.10
C VAL A 13 6.79 0.33 14.16
N LEU A 14 6.27 0.40 15.37
CA LEU A 14 4.85 0.60 15.67
C LEU A 14 4.61 2.00 16.20
N GLY A 15 3.38 2.49 16.04
CA GLY A 15 2.98 3.82 16.46
C GLY A 15 1.72 3.76 17.32
N LEU A 16 1.64 4.71 18.26
CA LEU A 16 0.54 4.80 19.21
C LEU A 16 -0.63 5.63 18.67
N SER A 17 -0.40 6.47 17.65
CA SER A 17 -1.40 7.33 17.04
C SER A 17 -1.01 7.71 15.60
N ARG A 18 -2.01 8.14 14.80
CA ARG A 18 -1.77 8.57 13.41
C ARG A 18 -0.73 9.68 13.35
N LYS A 19 0.17 9.60 12.36
CA LYS A 19 1.24 10.59 12.09
C LYS A 19 2.23 10.79 13.25
N CYS A 20 2.48 9.77 14.08
CA CYS A 20 3.48 9.82 15.16
C CYS A 20 4.96 9.70 14.72
N GLY A 21 5.27 9.85 13.43
CA GLY A 21 6.66 9.82 12.94
C GLY A 21 7.30 8.44 12.74
N LYS A 22 6.51 7.35 12.67
CA LYS A 22 7.02 5.98 12.40
C LYS A 22 7.99 5.93 11.23
N THR A 23 7.62 6.53 10.10
CA THR A 23 8.43 6.52 8.88
C THR A 23 9.77 7.24 9.08
N LEU A 24 9.79 8.32 9.85
CA LEU A 24 11.03 9.01 10.20
C LEU A 24 11.95 8.11 11.03
N VAL A 25 11.40 7.44 12.05
CA VAL A 25 12.16 6.50 12.89
C VAL A 25 12.66 5.32 12.06
N ALA A 26 11.81 4.72 11.22
CA ALA A 26 12.19 3.62 10.36
C ALA A 26 13.28 4.03 9.36
N SER A 27 13.16 5.21 8.75
CA SER A 27 14.17 5.76 7.82
C SER A 27 15.50 6.03 8.51
N ALA A 28 15.48 6.61 9.72
CA ALA A 28 16.68 6.85 10.51
C ALA A 28 17.38 5.52 10.89
N LEU A 29 16.61 4.50 11.27
CA LEU A 29 17.14 3.15 11.55
C LEU A 29 17.75 2.51 10.31
N VAL A 30 17.06 2.56 9.15
CA VAL A 30 17.59 2.07 7.88
C VAL A 30 18.91 2.77 7.56
N LYS A 31 18.92 4.10 7.57
CA LYS A 31 20.10 4.91 7.25
C LYS A 31 21.27 4.59 8.17
N GLY A 32 21.06 4.58 9.48
CA GLY A 32 22.10 4.26 10.46
C GLY A 32 22.68 2.86 10.29
N LEU A 33 21.85 1.86 9.97
CA LEU A 33 22.32 0.50 9.70
C LEU A 33 23.11 0.41 8.39
N LEU A 34 22.66 1.08 7.33
CA LEU A 34 23.38 1.15 6.05
C LEU A 34 24.76 1.80 6.22
N ASP A 35 24.83 2.91 6.97
CA ASP A 35 26.09 3.62 7.25
C ASP A 35 27.10 2.77 8.03
N ASN A 36 26.62 1.72 8.71
CA ASN A 36 27.43 0.72 9.40
C ASN A 36 27.61 -0.57 8.59
N ASN A 37 27.38 -0.53 7.26
CA ASN A 37 27.52 -1.66 6.33
C ASN A 37 26.63 -2.88 6.68
N VAL A 38 25.51 -2.66 7.36
CA VAL A 38 24.53 -3.71 7.64
C VAL A 38 23.61 -3.86 6.44
N LYS A 39 23.45 -5.10 5.95
CA LYS A 39 22.44 -5.43 4.94
C LYS A 39 21.05 -5.34 5.55
N VAL A 40 20.44 -4.16 5.54
CA VAL A 40 19.10 -3.91 6.08
C VAL A 40 18.06 -3.90 4.98
N GLY A 41 16.91 -4.51 5.20
CA GLY A 41 15.72 -4.36 4.36
C GLY A 41 14.65 -3.57 5.11
N PHE A 42 13.71 -3.03 4.36
CA PHE A 42 12.54 -2.37 4.91
C PHE A 42 11.29 -2.89 4.21
N ILE A 43 10.19 -2.99 4.94
CA ILE A 43 8.88 -3.27 4.37
C ILE A 43 7.81 -2.41 5.07
N LYS A 44 6.99 -1.75 4.25
CA LYS A 44 5.70 -1.16 4.59
C LYS A 44 4.63 -2.09 4.03
N PRO A 45 4.15 -3.07 4.81
CA PRO A 45 3.36 -4.19 4.29
C PRO A 45 2.08 -3.75 3.58
N LEU A 46 1.45 -2.70 4.11
CA LEU A 46 0.21 -2.13 3.60
C LEU A 46 0.26 -0.61 3.73
N SER A 47 -0.12 0.07 2.66
CA SER A 47 -0.35 1.52 2.64
C SER A 47 -1.76 1.82 2.19
N LEU A 48 -2.35 2.87 2.76
CA LEU A 48 -3.58 3.49 2.28
C LEU A 48 -3.23 4.87 1.76
N VAL A 49 -3.59 5.15 0.50
CA VAL A 49 -3.33 6.42 -0.18
C VAL A 49 -4.67 7.00 -0.61
N ASP A 50 -4.97 8.20 -0.15
CA ASP A 50 -6.19 8.92 -0.54
C ASP A 50 -5.91 9.86 -1.71
N THR A 51 -6.73 9.77 -2.76
CA THR A 51 -6.55 10.56 -3.98
C THR A 51 -6.64 12.07 -3.78
N TYR A 52 -7.26 12.52 -2.69
CA TYR A 52 -7.41 13.93 -2.36
C TYR A 52 -6.42 14.38 -1.28
N LEU A 53 -6.18 13.56 -0.25
CA LEU A 53 -5.30 13.95 0.86
C LEU A 53 -3.81 13.70 0.57
N ASP A 54 -3.48 12.74 -0.29
CA ASP A 54 -2.10 12.28 -0.52
C ASP A 54 -1.61 12.60 -1.95
N LEU A 55 -1.80 13.85 -2.40
CA LEU A 55 -1.51 14.29 -3.77
C LEU A 55 -0.09 13.96 -4.24
N ALA A 56 0.92 14.05 -3.36
CA ALA A 56 2.30 13.70 -3.68
C ALA A 56 2.46 12.21 -4.01
N ALA A 57 1.84 11.32 -3.22
CA ALA A 57 1.85 9.88 -3.48
C ALA A 57 1.16 9.56 -4.79
N ILE A 58 0.04 10.21 -5.09
CA ILE A 58 -0.72 10.03 -6.34
C ILE A 58 0.08 10.51 -7.54
N SER A 59 0.70 11.69 -7.47
CA SER A 59 1.56 12.20 -8.54
C SER A 59 2.69 11.22 -8.83
N ARG A 60 3.36 10.74 -7.79
CA ARG A 60 4.45 9.77 -7.95
C ARG A 60 3.97 8.43 -8.50
N SER A 61 2.80 7.97 -8.05
CA SER A 61 2.15 6.76 -8.55
C SER A 61 1.80 6.88 -10.03
N ALA A 62 1.35 8.05 -10.47
CA ALA A 62 1.02 8.32 -11.86
C ALA A 62 2.27 8.29 -12.76
N ASP A 63 3.40 8.83 -12.28
CA ASP A 63 4.69 8.76 -12.99
C ASP A 63 5.16 7.31 -13.13
N LEU A 64 5.11 6.55 -12.04
CA LEU A 64 5.51 5.13 -12.00
C LEU A 64 4.56 4.20 -12.75
N GLY A 65 3.31 4.63 -12.95
CA GLY A 65 2.27 3.83 -13.58
C GLY A 65 1.59 2.81 -12.65
N PHE A 66 1.88 2.84 -11.35
CA PHE A 66 1.28 1.98 -10.33
C PHE A 66 1.24 2.69 -8.96
N PRO A 67 0.32 2.34 -8.05
CA PRO A 67 0.23 2.96 -6.73
C PRO A 67 1.45 2.67 -5.85
N VAL A 68 1.94 3.71 -5.17
CA VAL A 68 3.02 3.65 -4.17
C VAL A 68 2.73 4.68 -3.06
N SER A 69 3.15 4.40 -1.84
CA SER A 69 3.05 5.36 -0.74
C SER A 69 4.27 6.27 -0.62
N MET A 70 4.10 7.46 -0.02
CA MET A 70 5.24 8.38 0.16
C MET A 70 6.31 7.83 1.10
N GLU A 71 5.94 6.97 2.05
CA GLU A 71 6.90 6.30 2.93
C GLU A 71 7.86 5.42 2.13
N ALA A 72 7.33 4.66 1.16
CA ALA A 72 8.16 3.85 0.28
C ALA A 72 9.06 4.71 -0.63
N VAL A 73 8.54 5.84 -1.10
CA VAL A 73 9.30 6.82 -1.90
C VAL A 73 10.46 7.40 -1.09
N GLN A 74 10.19 7.91 0.11
CA GLN A 74 11.22 8.47 1.00
C GLN A 74 12.31 7.45 1.33
N LEU A 75 11.94 6.18 1.51
CA LEU A 75 12.91 5.13 1.79
C LEU A 75 13.75 4.74 0.57
N SER A 76 13.18 4.83 -0.64
CA SER A 76 13.98 4.67 -1.87
C SER A 76 15.01 5.78 -2.06
N GLU A 77 14.83 6.96 -1.44
CA GLU A 77 15.85 8.01 -1.42
C GLU A 77 17.01 7.67 -0.48
N VAL A 78 16.74 6.87 0.57
CA VAL A 78 17.75 6.39 1.53
C VAL A 78 18.52 5.18 0.98
N ASP A 79 17.82 4.23 0.37
CA ASP A 79 18.40 3.07 -0.33
C ASP A 79 17.82 2.99 -1.77
N PRO A 80 18.52 3.58 -2.77
CA PRO A 80 18.08 3.54 -4.16
C PRO A 80 18.02 2.13 -4.79
N SER A 81 18.57 1.11 -4.11
CA SER A 81 18.48 -0.28 -4.58
C SER A 81 17.14 -0.95 -4.25
N LEU A 82 16.27 -0.27 -3.49
CA LEU A 82 14.98 -0.81 -3.08
C LEU A 82 14.00 -0.94 -4.24
N ASP A 83 13.33 -2.08 -4.27
CA ASP A 83 12.23 -2.36 -5.19
C ASP A 83 10.90 -2.03 -4.52
N TYR A 84 10.14 -1.08 -5.06
CA TYR A 84 8.83 -0.71 -4.54
C TYR A 84 7.85 -1.89 -4.43
N ASP A 85 7.96 -2.88 -5.30
CA ASP A 85 7.09 -4.06 -5.27
C ASP A 85 7.38 -5.00 -4.11
N VAL A 86 8.53 -4.83 -3.48
CA VAL A 86 8.96 -5.60 -2.31
C VAL A 86 8.79 -4.75 -1.04
N VAL A 87 9.16 -3.47 -1.10
CA VAL A 87 9.05 -2.55 0.03
C VAL A 87 7.60 -2.19 0.34
N ASN A 88 6.78 -1.99 -0.69
CA ASN A 88 5.39 -1.60 -0.55
C ASN A 88 4.51 -2.50 -1.41
N PRO A 89 4.39 -3.79 -1.01
CA PRO A 89 3.77 -4.80 -1.84
C PRO A 89 2.27 -4.59 -1.99
N LEU A 90 1.62 -3.93 -1.02
CA LEU A 90 0.18 -3.69 -1.04
C LEU A 90 -0.15 -2.21 -0.79
N VAL A 91 -0.89 -1.62 -1.74
CA VAL A 91 -1.33 -0.22 -1.69
C VAL A 91 -2.82 -0.16 -1.99
N LEU A 92 -3.59 0.35 -1.02
CA LEU A 92 -5.01 0.63 -1.15
C LEU A 92 -5.16 2.08 -1.58
N VAL A 93 -5.95 2.33 -2.62
CA VAL A 93 -6.22 3.67 -3.12
C VAL A 93 -7.68 4.01 -2.85
N SER A 94 -7.89 5.06 -2.06
CA SER A 94 -9.21 5.59 -1.72
C SER A 94 -9.51 6.93 -2.39
N ALA A 95 -10.79 7.26 -2.44
CA ALA A 95 -11.26 8.54 -2.96
C ALA A 95 -12.34 9.14 -2.05
N PRO A 96 -12.49 10.47 -2.01
CA PRO A 96 -13.53 11.09 -1.21
C PRO A 96 -14.93 10.63 -1.69
N PRO A 97 -15.90 10.45 -0.77
CA PRO A 97 -17.24 10.06 -1.13
C PRO A 97 -17.95 11.19 -1.88
N ARG A 98 -18.82 10.83 -2.83
CA ARG A 98 -19.60 11.79 -3.63
C ARG A 98 -20.91 12.14 -2.94
N LEU A 99 -20.96 13.28 -2.26
CA LEU A 99 -22.10 13.73 -1.47
C LEU A 99 -23.42 13.71 -2.26
N GLU A 100 -23.38 14.19 -3.50
CA GLU A 100 -24.53 14.33 -4.39
C GLU A 100 -25.25 12.98 -4.58
N THR A 101 -24.50 11.90 -4.75
CA THR A 101 -25.05 10.55 -4.93
C THR A 101 -25.82 10.06 -3.71
N PHE A 102 -25.33 10.37 -2.49
CA PHE A 102 -26.02 9.99 -1.26
C PHE A 102 -27.25 10.86 -0.99
N LEU A 103 -27.20 12.14 -1.37
CA LEU A 103 -28.35 13.04 -1.28
C LEU A 103 -29.48 12.61 -2.24
N GLU A 104 -29.13 12.29 -3.48
CA GLU A 104 -30.07 11.77 -4.49
C GLU A 104 -30.73 10.45 -4.05
N ALA A 105 -29.93 9.56 -3.43
CA ALA A 105 -30.42 8.31 -2.86
C ALA A 105 -31.19 8.46 -1.54
N ARG A 106 -31.30 9.69 -1.01
CA ARG A 106 -31.94 10.00 0.30
C ARG A 106 -31.31 9.25 1.48
N THR A 107 -29.99 9.04 1.44
CA THR A 107 -29.23 8.32 2.47
C THR A 107 -28.03 9.12 3.01
N PRO A 108 -28.24 10.36 3.52
CA PRO A 108 -27.15 11.22 3.99
C PRO A 108 -26.37 10.61 5.18
N SER A 109 -26.99 9.77 6.01
CA SER A 109 -26.29 9.05 7.07
C SER A 109 -25.23 8.08 6.53
N THR A 110 -25.47 7.47 5.36
CA THR A 110 -24.51 6.58 4.70
C THR A 110 -23.30 7.34 4.19
N TYR A 111 -23.46 8.60 3.76
CA TYR A 111 -22.32 9.45 3.39
C TYR A 111 -21.31 9.59 4.54
N PHE A 112 -21.78 9.90 5.75
CA PHE A 112 -20.90 10.01 6.92
C PHE A 112 -20.22 8.67 7.26
N ALA A 113 -20.94 7.56 7.11
CA ALA A 113 -20.36 6.23 7.28
C ALA A 113 -19.23 5.92 6.28
N TYR A 114 -19.24 6.51 5.08
CA TYR A 114 -18.14 6.43 4.11
C TYR A 114 -17.03 7.44 4.45
N LEU A 115 -17.38 8.63 4.92
CA LEU A 115 -16.42 9.65 5.31
C LEU A 115 -15.52 9.15 6.45
N ASP A 116 -16.13 8.54 7.47
CA ASP A 116 -15.45 8.05 8.68
C ASP A 116 -14.57 6.81 8.41
N ASP A 117 -14.98 5.97 7.46
CA ASP A 117 -14.30 4.71 7.15
C ASP A 117 -13.61 4.75 5.77
N PRO A 118 -12.28 4.90 5.71
CA PRO A 118 -11.57 4.91 4.44
C PRO A 118 -11.62 3.57 3.70
N PHE A 119 -11.87 2.44 4.38
CA PHE A 119 -11.94 1.14 3.71
C PHE A 119 -13.14 1.04 2.77
N LYS A 120 -14.26 1.68 3.11
CA LYS A 120 -15.46 1.78 2.24
C LYS A 120 -15.23 2.60 0.99
N ARG A 121 -14.14 3.36 0.95
CA ARG A 121 -13.78 4.28 -0.14
C ARG A 121 -12.68 3.75 -1.04
N ILE A 122 -12.16 2.55 -0.78
CA ILE A 122 -11.13 1.91 -1.59
C ILE A 122 -11.73 1.51 -2.94
N PHE A 123 -11.29 2.14 -4.01
CA PHE A 123 -11.72 1.81 -5.37
C PHE A 123 -10.67 1.02 -6.15
N PHE A 124 -9.40 1.08 -5.74
CA PHE A 124 -8.32 0.36 -6.40
C PHE A 124 -7.32 -0.19 -5.38
N VAL A 125 -6.82 -1.41 -5.62
CA VAL A 125 -5.81 -2.05 -4.80
C VAL A 125 -4.70 -2.52 -5.71
N LYS A 126 -3.45 -2.15 -5.43
CA LYS A 126 -2.29 -2.74 -6.08
C LYS A 126 -1.64 -3.73 -5.13
N ALA A 127 -1.48 -4.98 -5.59
CA ALA A 127 -0.75 -6.03 -4.91
C ALA A 127 0.44 -6.49 -5.78
N SER A 128 1.59 -6.69 -5.16
CA SER A 128 2.79 -7.22 -5.80
C SER A 128 3.15 -8.60 -5.28
N PHE A 129 3.53 -9.45 -6.21
CA PHE A 129 3.98 -10.82 -5.99
C PHE A 129 5.40 -10.93 -6.56
N PRO A 130 6.44 -10.68 -5.74
CA PRO A 130 7.81 -10.61 -6.21
C PRO A 130 8.48 -11.99 -6.41
N GLN A 131 7.80 -13.12 -6.13
CA GLN A 131 8.37 -14.45 -6.32
C GLN A 131 8.14 -15.03 -7.72
N SER A 132 9.13 -15.82 -8.20
CA SER A 132 9.18 -16.53 -9.49
C SER A 132 9.07 -15.64 -10.74
N ILE A 133 7.94 -14.98 -10.94
CA ILE A 133 7.70 -13.97 -11.97
C ILE A 133 7.08 -12.78 -11.27
N LYS A 134 7.81 -11.66 -11.26
CA LYS A 134 7.32 -10.43 -10.65
C LYS A 134 6.01 -10.03 -11.31
N MET A 135 4.93 -10.00 -10.52
CA MET A 135 3.61 -9.59 -10.98
C MET A 135 3.05 -8.48 -10.11
N ARG A 136 2.41 -7.50 -10.75
CA ARG A 136 1.59 -6.45 -10.16
C ARG A 136 0.15 -6.67 -10.58
N LEU A 137 -0.69 -7.04 -9.62
CA LEU A 137 -2.13 -7.14 -9.83
C LEU A 137 -2.79 -5.87 -9.32
N GLY A 138 -3.58 -5.24 -10.19
CA GLY A 138 -4.54 -4.21 -9.83
C GLY A 138 -5.89 -4.85 -9.57
N TYR A 139 -6.57 -4.47 -8.50
CA TYR A 139 -7.94 -4.88 -8.25
C TYR A 139 -8.84 -3.65 -8.20
N LEU A 140 -9.84 -3.62 -9.08
CA LEU A 140 -10.71 -2.48 -9.28
C LEU A 140 -12.08 -2.78 -8.69
N TYR A 141 -12.53 -2.00 -7.71
CA TYR A 141 -13.86 -2.13 -7.16
C TYR A 141 -14.87 -1.36 -8.00
N GLU A 142 -15.31 -2.00 -9.09
CA GLU A 142 -16.17 -1.39 -10.11
C GLU A 142 -17.53 -0.95 -9.57
N TRP A 143 -18.01 -1.55 -8.48
CA TRP A 143 -19.29 -1.17 -7.88
C TRP A 143 -19.29 0.27 -7.35
N LEU A 144 -18.20 0.73 -6.72
CA LEU A 144 -18.09 2.12 -6.26
C LEU A 144 -18.11 3.11 -7.44
N LEU A 145 -17.43 2.76 -8.52
CA LEU A 145 -17.27 3.61 -9.70
C LEU A 145 -18.57 3.68 -10.52
N SER A 146 -19.18 2.53 -10.80
CA SER A 146 -20.42 2.43 -11.57
C SER A 146 -21.61 3.15 -10.91
N ARG A 147 -21.63 3.18 -9.57
CA ARG A 147 -22.63 3.92 -8.79
C ARG A 147 -22.22 5.35 -8.43
N ARG A 148 -21.05 5.79 -8.88
CA ARG A 148 -20.49 7.13 -8.60
C ARG A 148 -20.42 7.47 -7.11
N LEU A 149 -20.18 6.48 -6.25
CA LEU A 149 -20.17 6.68 -4.79
C LEU A 149 -18.94 7.45 -4.29
N VAL A 150 -17.89 7.52 -5.11
CA VAL A 150 -16.64 8.23 -4.83
C VAL A 150 -16.24 9.12 -6.00
N TYR A 151 -15.42 10.13 -5.72
CA TYR A 151 -14.81 11.01 -6.72
C TYR A 151 -13.49 10.42 -7.23
N VAL A 152 -13.55 9.74 -8.37
CA VAL A 152 -12.38 9.22 -9.06
C VAL A 152 -12.28 9.89 -10.43
N ASP A 153 -11.10 10.43 -10.72
CA ASP A 153 -10.74 10.92 -12.04
C ASP A 153 -10.26 9.72 -12.89
N ASP A 154 -10.92 9.48 -14.02
CA ASP A 154 -10.59 8.40 -14.95
C ASP A 154 -9.15 8.52 -15.47
N GLU A 155 -8.62 9.74 -15.61
CA GLU A 155 -7.22 9.96 -16.01
C GLU A 155 -6.27 9.50 -14.91
N ILE A 156 -6.58 9.79 -13.64
CA ILE A 156 -5.79 9.30 -12.50
C ILE A 156 -5.81 7.77 -12.48
N LEU A 157 -6.99 7.15 -12.54
CA LEU A 157 -7.12 5.70 -12.53
C LEU A 157 -6.29 5.06 -13.66
N ARG A 158 -6.40 5.60 -14.88
CA ARG A 158 -5.62 5.13 -16.04
C ARG A 158 -4.11 5.26 -15.83
N LYS A 159 -3.65 6.37 -15.24
CA LYS A 159 -2.22 6.59 -14.97
C LYS A 159 -1.71 5.61 -13.92
N ILE A 160 -2.39 5.49 -12.79
CA ILE A 160 -1.97 4.60 -11.68
C ILE A 160 -2.22 3.11 -11.98
N SER A 161 -2.85 2.75 -13.09
CA SER A 161 -3.03 1.36 -13.51
C SER A 161 -2.26 1.01 -14.79
N ARG A 162 -1.39 1.89 -15.29
CA ARG A 162 -0.73 1.69 -16.59
C ARG A 162 0.29 0.55 -16.58
N ASN A 163 1.01 0.38 -15.47
CA ASN A 163 2.12 -0.56 -15.31
C ASN A 163 1.77 -1.70 -14.34
N VAL A 164 0.47 -1.95 -14.10
CA VAL A 164 0.01 -3.19 -13.48
C VAL A 164 -0.18 -4.24 -14.58
N ASP A 165 0.25 -5.47 -14.34
CA ASP A 165 0.24 -6.54 -15.35
C ASP A 165 -1.17 -7.00 -15.68
N LYS A 166 -2.07 -6.95 -14.69
CA LYS A 166 -3.47 -7.31 -14.87
C LYS A 166 -4.36 -6.53 -13.91
N VAL A 167 -5.47 -6.01 -14.42
CA VAL A 167 -6.56 -5.44 -13.61
C VAL A 167 -7.67 -6.47 -13.47
N ILE A 168 -8.01 -6.83 -12.24
CA ILE A 168 -9.08 -7.76 -11.87
C ILE A 168 -10.25 -6.93 -11.31
N LYS A 169 -11.43 -7.09 -11.89
CA LYS A 169 -12.62 -6.39 -11.39
C LYS A 169 -13.22 -7.15 -10.22
N ILE A 170 -13.42 -6.44 -9.11
CA ILE A 170 -14.08 -6.96 -7.92
C ILE A 170 -15.57 -6.59 -8.01
N GLY A 171 -16.44 -7.60 -7.98
CA GLY A 171 -17.88 -7.41 -7.98
C GLY A 171 -18.44 -6.99 -6.63
N ALA A 172 -19.65 -6.45 -6.61
CA ALA A 172 -20.36 -5.97 -5.42
C ALA A 172 -20.56 -7.02 -4.31
N HIS A 173 -20.54 -8.30 -4.67
CA HIS A 173 -20.81 -9.43 -3.77
C HIS A 173 -19.56 -9.95 -3.06
N ILE A 174 -18.38 -9.44 -3.42
CA ILE A 174 -17.14 -9.82 -2.77
C ILE A 174 -17.06 -9.04 -1.45
N ASP A 175 -16.93 -9.78 -0.35
CA ASP A 175 -16.50 -9.21 0.92
C ASP A 175 -15.07 -8.68 0.76
N VAL A 176 -14.97 -7.37 0.58
CA VAL A 176 -13.71 -6.65 0.38
C VAL A 176 -12.77 -6.91 1.54
N GLU A 177 -13.26 -7.05 2.77
CA GLU A 177 -12.41 -7.26 3.93
C GLU A 177 -11.75 -8.64 3.91
N SER A 178 -12.55 -9.69 3.68
CA SER A 178 -12.05 -11.07 3.53
C SER A 178 -11.07 -11.19 2.35
N PHE A 179 -11.44 -10.62 1.21
CA PHE A 179 -10.61 -10.56 0.01
C PHE A 179 -9.27 -9.83 0.26
N LEU A 180 -9.31 -8.68 0.93
CA LEU A 180 -8.11 -7.94 1.29
C LEU A 180 -7.23 -8.78 2.22
N ARG A 181 -7.78 -9.46 3.23
CA ARG A 181 -7.00 -10.29 4.16
C ARG A 181 -6.21 -11.39 3.44
N GLU A 182 -6.82 -12.07 2.47
CA GLU A 182 -6.15 -13.13 1.70
C GLU A 182 -4.98 -12.56 0.89
N ILE A 183 -5.22 -11.46 0.17
CA ILE A 183 -4.19 -10.83 -0.68
C ILE A 183 -3.09 -10.17 0.16
N ILE A 184 -3.45 -9.49 1.25
CA ILE A 184 -2.50 -8.93 2.23
C ILE A 184 -1.55 -10.03 2.65
N SER A 185 -2.08 -11.15 3.14
CA SER A 185 -1.27 -12.23 3.69
C SER A 185 -0.28 -12.75 2.64
N LYS A 186 -0.74 -13.01 1.43
CA LYS A 186 0.11 -13.55 0.37
C LYS A 186 1.16 -12.54 -0.13
N ALA A 187 0.76 -11.33 -0.51
CA ALA A 187 1.66 -10.32 -1.07
C ALA A 187 2.72 -9.88 -0.05
N VAL A 188 2.32 -9.68 1.21
CA VAL A 188 3.24 -9.33 2.29
C VAL A 188 4.20 -10.46 2.58
N TRP A 189 3.71 -11.71 2.63
CA TRP A 189 4.56 -12.87 2.90
C TRP A 189 5.62 -13.06 1.83
N GLU A 190 5.24 -13.03 0.55
CA GLU A 190 6.19 -13.16 -0.56
C GLU A 190 7.25 -12.05 -0.55
N ALA A 191 6.85 -10.81 -0.27
CA ALA A 191 7.77 -9.68 -0.14
C ALA A 191 8.71 -9.83 1.07
N TYR A 192 8.19 -10.29 2.21
CA TYR A 192 8.98 -10.57 3.40
C TYR A 192 10.01 -11.66 3.14
N GLU A 193 9.61 -12.80 2.56
CA GLU A 193 10.52 -13.89 2.21
C GLU A 193 11.63 -13.38 1.28
N ARG A 194 11.26 -12.62 0.25
CA ARG A 194 12.20 -12.04 -0.70
C ARG A 194 13.25 -11.15 -0.06
N LEU A 195 12.86 -10.36 0.93
CA LEU A 195 13.78 -9.50 1.69
C LEU A 195 14.66 -10.33 2.64
N SER A 196 14.08 -11.32 3.31
CA SER A 196 14.75 -12.15 4.30
C SER A 196 15.90 -12.97 3.71
N GLU A 197 15.82 -13.38 2.44
CA GLU A 197 16.90 -14.09 1.74
C GLU A 197 18.19 -13.27 1.60
N ARG A 198 18.08 -11.93 1.57
CA ARG A 198 19.16 -11.03 1.14
C ARG A 198 19.63 -10.07 2.23
N ARG A 199 18.89 -9.97 3.33
CA ARG A 199 19.09 -8.95 4.36
C ARG A 199 19.30 -9.62 5.72
N ARG A 200 20.19 -9.04 6.55
CA ARG A 200 20.47 -9.52 7.91
C ARG A 200 19.50 -8.91 8.93
N VAL A 201 18.97 -7.72 8.63
CA VAL A 201 17.98 -7.02 9.45
C VAL A 201 16.82 -6.61 8.57
N LEU A 202 15.59 -6.77 9.04
CA LEU A 202 14.39 -6.26 8.39
C LEU A 202 13.67 -5.30 9.32
N ILE A 203 13.41 -4.09 8.82
CA ILE A 203 12.58 -3.10 9.48
C ILE A 203 11.17 -3.21 8.91
N VAL A 204 10.22 -3.56 9.76
CA VAL A 204 8.81 -3.71 9.41
C VAL A 204 8.05 -2.53 9.99
N GLU A 205 7.57 -1.62 9.14
CA GLU A 205 6.74 -0.51 9.61
C GLU A 205 5.29 -0.96 9.73
N GLY A 206 4.74 -0.86 10.94
CA GLY A 206 3.38 -1.26 11.25
C GLY A 206 2.32 -0.56 10.39
N VAL A 207 1.20 -1.27 10.21
CA VAL A 207 0.04 -0.81 9.47
C VAL A 207 -1.01 -0.32 10.46
N PHE A 208 -1.42 0.94 10.32
CA PHE A 208 -2.37 1.64 11.19
C PHE A 208 -1.97 1.76 12.67
N ASP A 209 -2.10 2.99 13.17
CA ASP A 209 -2.13 3.25 14.60
C ASP A 209 -3.59 3.10 15.03
N ARG A 210 -3.89 2.37 16.11
CA ARG A 210 -5.24 2.38 16.69
C ARG A 210 -5.62 3.83 16.99
N ALA A 211 -6.78 4.27 16.51
CA ALA A 211 -7.47 5.41 17.09
C ALA A 211 -8.16 4.94 18.37
#